data_AF-A0ABD2UVQ9-F1
#
_entry.id   AF-A0ABD2UVQ9-F1
#
_cell.length_a   1.000
_cell.length_b   1.000
_cell.length_c   1.000
_cell.angle_alpha   90.00
_cell.angle_beta   90.00
_cell.angle_gamma   90.00
#
_symmetry.space_group_name_H-M   'P 1'
#
loop_
_entity.id
_entity.type
_entity.pdbx_description
1 polymer ?
#
loop_
_entity_poly.entity_id
_entity_poly.type
_entity_poly.pdbx_seq_one_letter_code
_entity_poly.pdbx_strand_id
1 'polypeptide(L)'
;MGSIAKKGFQNYLIQLQQHPLRTKAITAAVLSALSDIVAQKITGIKRLQMRRLLLKVLFGFAYLGPFGHFLHLLLDKLFKGKKDTATVAKKVVLEQVTSSPWNNLLFMI
;
A
#
# COMPACT_ATOMS: atom_id res chain seq x y z
N MET A 1 -25.24 12.64 -5.28
CA MET A 1 -24.13 11.66 -5.28
C MET A 1 -22.87 12.15 -4.56
N GLY A 2 -22.50 13.45 -4.63
CA GLY A 2 -21.29 13.96 -3.94
C GLY A 2 -21.29 13.87 -2.40
N SER A 3 -22.46 13.83 -1.75
CA SER A 3 -22.55 13.76 -0.27
C SER A 3 -22.13 12.40 0.30
N ILE A 4 -22.47 11.29 -0.36
CA ILE A 4 -22.15 9.93 0.09
C ILE A 4 -20.65 9.66 -0.05
N ALA A 5 -20.06 10.03 -1.20
CA ALA A 5 -18.62 9.88 -1.42
C ALA A 5 -17.81 10.71 -0.42
N LYS A 6 -18.23 11.96 -0.15
CA LYS A 6 -17.59 12.82 0.85
C LYS A 6 -17.67 12.23 2.26
N LYS A 7 -18.83 11.71 2.65
CA LYS A 7 -19.04 11.06 3.96
C LYS A 7 -18.20 9.77 4.09
N GLY A 8 -18.13 8.96 3.03
CA GLY A 8 -17.29 7.77 2.99
C GLY A 8 -15.81 8.09 3.13
N PHE A 9 -15.33 9.12 2.41
CA PHE A 9 -13.95 9.59 2.50
C PHE A 9 -13.62 10.13 3.91
N GLN A 10 -14.51 10.89 4.52
CA GLN A 10 -14.34 11.37 5.90
C GLN A 10 -14.24 10.21 6.89
N ASN A 11 -15.13 9.21 6.79
CA ASN A 11 -15.07 8.02 7.64
C ASN A 11 -13.76 7.25 7.46
N TYR A 12 -13.28 7.13 6.22
CA TYR A 12 -11.97 6.54 5.93
C TYR A 12 -10.83 7.31 6.61
N LEU A 13 -10.82 8.64 6.52
CA LEU A 13 -9.80 9.48 7.16
C LEU A 13 -9.84 9.36 8.70
N ILE A 14 -11.03 9.29 9.30
CA ILE A 14 -11.19 9.07 10.75
C ILE A 14 -10.56 7.73 11.14
N GLN A 15 -10.88 6.66 10.40
CA GLN A 15 -10.28 5.33 10.63
C GLN A 15 -8.76 5.35 10.44
N LEU A 16 -8.26 6.06 9.44
CA LEU A 16 -6.83 6.20 9.18
C LEU A 16 -6.10 6.90 10.33
N GLN A 17 -6.75 7.86 11.01
CA GLN A 17 -6.18 8.54 12.18
C GLN A 17 -6.27 7.67 13.45
N GLN A 18 -7.40 7.00 13.69
CA GLN A 18 -7.63 6.20 14.90
C GLN A 18 -6.89 4.85 14.89
N HIS A 19 -6.85 4.21 13.73
CA HIS A 19 -6.31 2.86 13.54
C HIS A 19 -5.38 2.77 12.31
N PRO A 20 -4.30 3.56 12.26
CA PRO A 20 -3.49 3.74 11.06
C PRO A 20 -2.92 2.45 10.49
N LEU A 21 -2.45 1.53 11.33
CA LEU A 21 -1.90 0.25 10.87
C LEU A 21 -2.97 -0.63 10.22
N ARG A 22 -4.14 -0.76 10.86
CA ARG A 22 -5.26 -1.58 10.36
C ARG A 22 -5.81 -1.02 9.05
N THR A 23 -6.06 0.29 9.01
CA THR A 23 -6.60 0.94 7.82
C THR A 23 -5.64 0.83 6.65
N LYS A 24 -4.34 1.09 6.85
CA LYS A 24 -3.31 0.92 5.80
C LYS A 24 -3.19 -0.53 5.33
N ALA A 25 -3.27 -1.51 6.23
CA ALA A 25 -3.24 -2.92 5.87
C ALA A 25 -4.44 -3.34 5.00
N ILE A 26 -5.66 -2.93 5.38
CA ILE A 26 -6.87 -3.19 4.58
C ILE A 26 -6.77 -2.50 3.22
N THR A 27 -6.33 -1.24 3.18
CA THR A 27 -6.13 -0.51 1.93
C THR A 27 -5.11 -1.22 1.02
N ALA A 28 -3.98 -1.67 1.57
CA ALA A 28 -2.97 -2.42 0.81
C ALA A 28 -3.51 -3.76 0.28
N ALA A 29 -4.34 -4.46 1.05
CA ALA A 29 -5.00 -5.69 0.64
C ALA A 29 -5.94 -5.46 -0.55
N VAL A 30 -6.78 -4.42 -0.48
CA VAL A 30 -7.71 -4.03 -1.55
C VAL A 30 -6.95 -3.60 -2.81
N LEU A 31 -5.92 -2.78 -2.67
CA LEU A 31 -5.07 -2.37 -3.79
C LEU A 31 -4.40 -3.59 -4.44
N SER A 32 -3.85 -4.50 -3.65
CA SER A 32 -3.23 -5.73 -4.16
C SER A 32 -4.23 -6.62 -4.90
N ALA A 33 -5.47 -6.71 -4.42
CA ALA A 33 -6.55 -7.41 -5.11
C ALA A 33 -6.85 -6.80 -6.48
N LEU A 34 -7.03 -5.47 -6.52
CA LEU A 34 -7.34 -4.74 -7.74
C LEU A 34 -6.19 -4.85 -8.75
N SER A 35 -4.95 -4.67 -8.30
CA SER A 35 -3.75 -4.84 -9.13
C SER A 35 -3.67 -6.25 -9.73
N ASP A 36 -3.95 -7.29 -8.95
CA ASP A 36 -3.90 -8.67 -9.46
C ASP A 36 -5.06 -8.97 -10.42
N ILE A 37 -6.29 -8.52 -10.12
CA ILE A 37 -7.43 -8.67 -11.03
C ILE A 37 -7.13 -8.00 -12.38
N VAL A 38 -6.60 -6.76 -12.35
CA VAL A 38 -6.22 -6.03 -13.56
C VAL A 38 -5.11 -6.76 -14.30
N ALA A 39 -4.07 -7.22 -13.60
CA ALA A 39 -2.97 -7.97 -14.21
C ALA A 39 -3.46 -9.25 -14.89
N GLN A 40 -4.29 -10.05 -14.21
CA GLN A 40 -4.86 -11.28 -14.77
C GLN A 40 -5.68 -11.00 -16.05
N LYS A 41 -6.49 -9.94 -16.05
CA LYS A 41 -7.27 -9.52 -17.22
C LYS A 41 -6.38 -9.08 -18.39
N ILE A 42 -5.36 -8.27 -18.14
CA ILE A 42 -4.42 -7.80 -19.18
C ILE A 42 -3.65 -8.99 -19.79
N THR A 43 -3.28 -9.98 -18.97
CA THR A 43 -2.58 -11.19 -19.44
C THR A 43 -3.48 -12.20 -20.15
N GLY A 44 -4.77 -11.92 -20.36
CA GLY A 44 -5.68 -12.78 -21.11
C GLY A 44 -6.19 -14.02 -20.36
N ILE A 45 -6.09 -14.03 -19.03
CA ILE A 45 -6.58 -15.15 -18.22
C ILE A 45 -8.12 -15.16 -18.24
N LYS A 46 -8.71 -16.19 -18.86
CA LYS A 46 -10.18 -16.32 -19.06
C LYS A 46 -10.98 -16.47 -17.75
N ARG A 47 -10.38 -17.08 -16.72
CA ARG A 47 -11.02 -17.29 -15.41
C ARG A 47 -10.10 -16.80 -14.30
N LEU A 48 -10.61 -15.93 -13.43
CA LEU A 48 -9.83 -15.40 -12.32
C LEU A 48 -9.29 -16.54 -11.44
N GLN A 49 -7.98 -16.53 -11.25
CA GLN A 49 -7.26 -17.46 -10.40
C GLN A 49 -7.47 -17.03 -8.94
N MET A 50 -8.52 -17.56 -8.30
CA MET A 50 -8.91 -17.17 -6.94
C MET A 50 -7.81 -17.44 -5.90
N ARG A 51 -7.07 -18.56 -6.03
CA ARG A 51 -5.94 -18.86 -5.14
C ARG A 51 -4.85 -17.79 -5.21
N ARG A 52 -4.49 -17.36 -6.42
CA ARG A 52 -3.51 -16.29 -6.65
C ARG A 52 -4.00 -14.96 -6.08
N LEU A 53 -5.26 -14.61 -6.34
CA LEU A 53 -5.89 -13.41 -5.82
C LEU A 53 -5.86 -13.38 -4.28
N LEU A 54 -6.24 -14.48 -3.63
CA LEU A 54 -6.24 -14.60 -2.18
C LEU A 54 -4.82 -14.45 -1.60
N LEU A 55 -3.82 -15.09 -2.22
CA LEU A 55 -2.42 -14.92 -1.81
C LEU A 55 -1.96 -13.47 -1.94
N LYS A 56 -2.34 -12.78 -3.01
CA LYS A 56 -2.04 -11.35 -3.20
C LYS A 56 -2.73 -10.45 -2.18
N VAL A 57 -3.99 -10.75 -1.82
CA VAL A 57 -4.72 -10.05 -0.77
C VAL A 57 -4.03 -10.23 0.58
N LEU A 58 -3.68 -11.47 0.94
CA LEU A 58 -2.98 -11.77 2.20
C LEU A 58 -1.60 -11.11 2.23
N PHE A 59 -0.86 -11.12 1.12
CA PHE A 59 0.41 -10.43 0.99
C PHE A 59 0.26 -8.91 1.16
N GLY A 60 -0.76 -8.33 0.54
CA GLY A 60 -1.14 -6.92 0.73
C GLY A 60 -1.43 -6.57 2.19
N PHE A 61 -2.26 -7.39 2.84
CA PHE A 61 -2.73 -7.18 4.20
C PHE A 61 -1.65 -7.41 5.26
N ALA A 62 -1.01 -8.57 5.24
CA ALA A 62 -0.11 -9.04 6.30
C ALA A 62 1.31 -8.49 6.15
N TYR A 63 1.75 -8.23 4.91
CA TYR A 63 3.11 -7.80 4.64
C TYR A 63 3.18 -6.34 4.17
N LEU A 64 2.67 -6.01 2.98
CA LEU A 64 2.84 -4.67 2.37
C LEU A 64 2.33 -3.53 3.27
N GLY A 65 1.14 -3.68 3.83
CA GLY A 65 0.54 -2.67 4.70
C GLY A 65 1.37 -2.37 5.96
N PRO A 66 1.65 -3.38 6.80
CA PRO A 66 2.49 -3.22 7.98
C PRO A 66 3.92 -2.75 7.64
N PHE A 67 4.55 -3.36 6.63
CA PHE A 67 5.90 -2.98 6.19
C PHE A 67 5.95 -1.50 5.79
N GLY A 68 5.04 -1.04 4.95
CA GLY A 68 4.96 0.37 4.55
C GLY A 68 4.70 1.31 5.72
N HIS A 69 3.86 0.91 6.70
CA HIS A 69 3.63 1.71 7.89
C HIS A 69 4.91 1.94 8.70
N PHE A 70 5.67 0.88 8.98
CA PHE A 70 6.90 0.97 9.75
C PHE A 70 8.04 1.64 8.97
N LEU A 71 8.13 1.42 7.66
CA LEU A 71 9.09 2.09 6.80
C LEU A 71 8.89 3.61 6.82
N HIS A 72 7.63 4.07 6.70
CA HIS A 72 7.34 5.51 6.82
C HIS A 72 7.70 6.06 8.20
N LEU A 73 7.41 5.33 9.28
CA LEU A 73 7.83 5.76 10.63
C LEU A 73 9.35 5.89 10.76
N LEU A 74 10.11 5.00 10.12
CA LEU A 74 11.57 5.06 10.09
C LEU A 74 12.05 6.26 9.25
N LEU A 75 11.48 6.48 8.07
CA LEU A 75 11.79 7.64 7.23
C LEU A 75 11.46 8.96 7.94
N ASP A 76 10.36 9.01 8.67
CA ASP A 76 9.98 10.20 9.43
C ASP A 76 10.94 10.49 10.58
N LYS A 77 11.52 9.45 11.19
CA LYS A 77 12.60 9.60 12.18
C LYS A 77 13.91 10.07 11.53
N LEU A 78 14.29 9.49 10.38
CA LEU A 78 15.54 9.85 9.69
C LEU A 78 15.55 11.29 9.17
N PHE A 79 14.41 11.80 8.73
CA PHE A 79 14.27 13.15 8.16
C PHE A 79 13.51 14.11 9.09
N LYS A 80 13.55 13.86 10.41
CA LYS A 80 12.83 14.66 11.40
C LYS A 80 13.18 16.14 11.27
N GLY A 81 12.17 17.01 11.28
CA GLY A 81 12.32 18.46 11.23
C GLY A 81 12.49 19.08 9.84
N LYS A 82 12.58 18.27 8.77
CA LYS A 82 12.71 18.75 7.39
C LYS A 82 11.43 18.43 6.59
N LYS A 83 10.72 19.47 6.15
CA LYS A 83 9.46 19.36 5.37
C LYS A 83 9.54 20.06 4.01
N ASP A 84 10.74 20.45 3.59
CA ASP A 84 10.97 21.02 2.27
C ASP A 84 10.72 19.99 1.16
N THR A 85 10.35 20.47 -0.03
CA THR A 85 10.04 19.64 -1.19
C THR A 85 11.21 18.73 -1.58
N ALA A 86 12.45 19.18 -1.38
CA ALA A 86 13.64 18.38 -1.68
C ALA A 86 13.78 17.21 -0.69
N THR A 87 13.44 17.39 0.58
CA THR A 87 13.36 16.28 1.56
C THR A 87 12.28 15.28 1.21
N VAL A 88 11.10 15.72 0.75
CA VAL A 88 10.05 14.80 0.29
C VAL A 88 10.53 13.98 -0.91
N ALA A 89 11.16 14.62 -1.90
CA ALA A 89 11.74 13.92 -3.05
C ALA A 89 12.81 12.90 -2.61
N LYS A 90 13.70 13.28 -1.68
CA LYS A 90 14.72 12.36 -1.12
C LYS A 90 14.10 11.17 -0.39
N LYS A 91 13.03 11.38 0.40
CA LYS A 91 12.29 10.29 1.04
C LYS A 91 11.73 9.32 0.01
N VAL A 92 11.08 9.83 -1.04
CA VAL A 92 10.52 9.01 -2.12
C VAL A 92 11.62 8.22 -2.83
N VAL A 93 12.73 8.86 -3.19
CA VAL A 93 13.86 8.16 -3.85
C VAL A 93 14.43 7.08 -2.95
N LEU A 94 14.68 7.38 -1.67
CA LEU A 94 15.21 6.40 -0.72
C LEU A 94 14.24 5.23 -0.55
N GLU A 95 12.95 5.51 -0.41
CA GLU A 95 11.91 4.50 -0.31
C GLU A 95 11.88 3.61 -1.57
N GLN A 96 11.91 4.19 -2.76
CA GLN A 96 11.89 3.43 -4.02
C GLN A 96 13.16 2.59 -4.21
N VAL A 97 14.34 3.13 -3.91
CA VAL A 97 15.62 2.41 -4.06
C VAL A 97 15.76 1.28 -3.04
N THR A 98 15.14 1.39 -1.87
CA THR A 98 15.24 0.36 -0.81
C THR A 98 14.08 -0.63 -0.86
N SER A 99 12.85 -0.14 -0.81
CA SER A 99 11.65 -0.98 -0.71
C SER A 99 11.33 -1.72 -2.00
N SER A 100 11.55 -1.12 -3.17
CA SER A 100 11.15 -1.76 -4.43
C SER A 100 12.00 -2.99 -4.77
N PRO A 101 13.35 -2.98 -4.67
CA PRO A 101 14.16 -4.19 -4.82
C PRO A 101 13.83 -5.25 -3.76
N TRP A 102 13.64 -4.83 -2.50
CA TRP A 102 13.32 -5.74 -1.41
C TRP A 102 11.97 -6.44 -1.59
N ASN A 103 10.93 -5.68 -1.94
CA ASN A 103 9.59 -6.23 -2.20
C ASN A 103 9.59 -7.13 -3.44
N ASN A 104 10.40 -6.82 -4.45
CA ASN A 104 10.54 -7.68 -5.63
C ASN A 104 11.20 -9.02 -5.28
N LEU A 105 12.30 -9.00 -4.51
CA LEU A 105 12.94 -10.22 -4.01
C LEU A 105 11.96 -11.10 -3.23
N LEU A 106 11.21 -10.52 -2.29
CA LEU A 106 10.20 -11.26 -1.51
C LEU A 106 9.01 -11.74 -2.35
N PHE A 107 8.75 -11.13 -3.49
CA PHE A 107 7.72 -11.60 -4.40
C PHE A 107 8.21 -12.77 -5.28
N MET A 108 9.51 -12.83 -5.55
CA MET A 108 10.14 -13.88 -6.36
C MET A 108 10.48 -15.15 -5.57
N ILE A 109 10.67 -15.05 -4.26
CA ILE A 109 10.87 -16.19 -3.33
C ILE A 109 9.52 -16.78 -2.95
#